data_AF-F2NC90-F1
#
_entry.id   AF-F2NC90-F1
#
_cell.length_a   1.000
_cell.length_b   1.000
_cell.length_c   1.000
_cell.angle_alpha   90.00
_cell.angle_beta   90.00
_cell.angle_gamma   90.00
#
_symmetry.space_group_name_H-M   'P 1'
#
loop_
_entity.id
_entity.type
_entity.pdbx_description
1 polymer ?
#
loop_
_entity_poly.entity_id
_entity_poly.type
_entity_poly.pdbx_seq_one_letter_code
_entity_poly.pdbx_strand_id
1 'polypeptide(L)'
;MQAPERSRKRMAFIECVMIFSLLLMIPYMVQAQQQYHRQGAVTYAQAYAEKYCTDGWIFRTCSGDPVSVTGGGVMTDEDKYANPHGCDCSHFVSCAIGEPGGGLDVDHPYSPYVYGYVGVVALGGWLLSGRGELVDSVNALQPGDVIQYDRDGTGWKHSVVYVGSENICAHSISRLSEHWTSVDHVAVRFIHITIPTAIPTLSEWKRIFFTMVMLSLVLGFVRGQSPVLPSACGSLCIASNAYRMAYNRKLFYKAIRWVYSAAALGLAGATAVFGYVSMPDIVGTLICAPLAAYILHLVLLSLPEGR
;
A
#
# COMPACT_ATOMS: atom_id res chain seq x y z
N MET A 1 39.86 22.45 -31.97
CA MET A 1 39.30 22.92 -30.67
C MET A 1 38.81 21.72 -29.88
N GLN A 2 39.58 21.27 -28.90
CA GLN A 2 39.20 20.17 -28.01
C GLN A 2 38.31 20.74 -26.91
N ALA A 3 37.12 20.15 -26.72
CA ALA A 3 36.27 20.48 -25.57
C ALA A 3 37.07 20.19 -24.27
N PRO A 4 37.05 21.09 -23.27
CA PRO A 4 37.87 20.95 -22.08
C PRO A 4 37.50 19.65 -21.35
N GLU A 5 38.51 18.81 -21.11
CA GLU A 5 38.43 17.45 -20.54
C GLU A 5 37.62 17.38 -19.22
N ARG A 6 37.51 18.50 -18.52
CA ARG A 6 36.72 18.68 -17.29
C ARG A 6 35.21 18.51 -17.48
N SER A 7 34.68 18.77 -18.68
CA SER A 7 33.26 18.62 -19.02
C SER A 7 32.86 17.15 -19.15
N ARG A 8 33.70 16.33 -19.80
CA ARG A 8 33.44 14.89 -20.01
C ARG A 8 33.40 14.10 -18.71
N LYS A 9 34.27 14.43 -17.74
CA LYS A 9 34.31 13.75 -16.43
C LYS A 9 33.05 14.02 -15.59
N ARG A 10 32.37 15.15 -15.80
CA ARG A 10 31.12 15.49 -15.10
C ARG A 10 29.90 14.78 -15.70
N MET A 11 29.82 14.65 -17.03
CA MET A 11 28.76 13.88 -17.68
C MET A 11 28.85 12.38 -17.34
N ALA A 12 30.05 11.80 -17.39
CA ALA A 12 30.25 10.38 -17.08
C ALA A 12 29.84 10.02 -15.64
N PHE A 13 30.02 10.94 -14.69
CA PHE A 13 29.59 10.74 -13.30
C PHE A 13 28.07 10.75 -13.15
N ILE A 14 27.36 11.66 -13.83
CA ILE A 14 25.90 11.75 -13.78
C ILE A 14 25.26 10.53 -14.45
N GLU A 15 25.80 10.09 -15.60
CA GLU A 15 25.35 8.87 -16.28
C GLU A 15 25.58 7.62 -15.42
N CYS A 16 26.74 7.50 -14.76
CA CYS A 16 27.01 6.40 -13.84
C CYS A 16 26.05 6.39 -12.65
N VAL A 17 25.74 7.54 -12.04
CA VAL A 17 24.81 7.62 -10.90
C VAL A 17 23.38 7.27 -11.32
N MET A 18 22.93 7.69 -12.50
CA MET A 18 21.62 7.35 -13.05
C MET A 18 21.50 5.86 -13.36
N ILE A 19 22.53 5.28 -14.00
CA ILE A 19 22.58 3.85 -14.35
C ILE A 19 22.67 2.97 -13.09
N PHE A 20 23.46 3.38 -12.08
CA PHE A 20 23.57 2.67 -10.81
C PHE A 20 22.28 2.74 -9.99
N SER A 21 21.57 3.88 -10.03
CA SER A 21 20.24 4.01 -9.40
C SER A 21 19.19 3.13 -10.09
N LEU A 22 19.24 3.00 -11.42
CA LEU A 22 18.40 2.08 -12.18
C LEU A 22 18.73 0.61 -11.88
N LEU A 23 20.02 0.25 -11.82
CA LEU A 23 20.47 -1.12 -11.52
C LEU A 23 20.16 -1.57 -10.09
N LEU A 24 20.11 -0.65 -9.13
CA LEU A 24 19.69 -0.94 -7.75
C LEU A 24 18.17 -1.16 -7.61
N MET A 25 17.34 -0.75 -8.58
CA MET A 25 15.90 -1.03 -8.57
C MET A 25 15.54 -2.42 -9.11
N ILE A 26 16.39 -3.02 -9.95
CA ILE A 26 16.15 -4.32 -10.58
C ILE A 26 16.03 -5.48 -9.57
N PRO A 27 16.86 -5.61 -8.52
CA PRO A 27 16.73 -6.73 -7.57
C PRO A 27 15.49 -6.64 -6.66
N TYR A 28 14.81 -5.49 -6.55
CA TYR A 28 13.54 -5.37 -5.79
C TYR A 28 12.32 -5.92 -6.56
N MET A 29 12.46 -6.24 -7.84
CA MET A 29 11.35 -6.72 -8.67
C MET A 29 11.24 -8.26 -8.70
N VAL A 30 12.16 -9.01 -8.07
CA VAL A 30 12.24 -10.48 -8.17
C VAL A 30 12.07 -11.13 -6.80
N GLN A 31 10.93 -10.87 -6.18
CA GLN A 31 10.29 -11.77 -5.23
C GLN A 31 8.83 -11.33 -5.11
N ALA A 32 7.98 -11.81 -6.02
CA ALA A 32 6.55 -11.80 -5.80
C ALA A 32 6.23 -12.83 -4.72
N GLN A 33 6.66 -12.54 -3.49
CA GLN A 33 6.12 -13.20 -2.30
C GLN A 33 4.62 -12.89 -2.33
N GLN A 34 3.75 -13.88 -2.12
CA GLN A 34 2.32 -13.62 -1.98
C GLN A 34 2.13 -12.54 -0.93
N GLN A 35 1.52 -11.42 -1.32
CA GLN A 35 1.47 -10.24 -0.48
C GLN A 35 0.06 -10.02 0.05
N TYR A 36 -0.06 -9.77 1.35
CA TYR A 36 -1.37 -9.54 1.96
C TYR A 36 -1.74 -8.05 1.98
N HIS A 37 -2.85 -7.68 1.35
CA HIS A 37 -3.39 -6.32 1.32
C HIS A 37 -4.40 -6.10 2.45
N ARG A 38 -3.91 -5.87 3.68
CA ARG A 38 -4.73 -5.61 4.88
C ARG A 38 -5.84 -4.58 4.67
N GLN A 39 -5.50 -3.42 4.12
CA GLN A 39 -6.48 -2.37 3.85
C GLN A 39 -7.51 -2.81 2.79
N GLY A 40 -7.10 -3.62 1.81
CA GLY A 40 -8.01 -4.23 0.83
C GLY A 40 -9.01 -5.14 1.52
N ALA A 41 -8.56 -5.99 2.44
CA ALA A 41 -9.42 -6.86 3.23
C ALA A 41 -10.41 -6.10 4.11
N VAL A 42 -9.96 -5.05 4.80
CA VAL A 42 -10.84 -4.17 5.61
C VAL A 42 -11.87 -3.47 4.73
N THR A 43 -11.43 -2.88 3.61
CA THR A 43 -12.31 -2.18 2.68
C THR A 43 -13.37 -3.12 2.11
N TYR A 44 -12.96 -4.34 1.73
CA TYR A 44 -13.88 -5.37 1.30
C TYR A 44 -14.88 -5.72 2.39
N ALA A 45 -14.39 -6.05 3.59
CA ALA A 45 -15.24 -6.47 4.69
C ALA A 45 -16.29 -5.40 5.06
N GLN A 46 -15.91 -4.12 5.06
CA GLN A 46 -16.85 -3.01 5.31
C GLN A 46 -17.84 -2.80 4.15
N ALA A 47 -17.41 -2.97 2.90
CA ALA A 47 -18.27 -2.79 1.73
C ALA A 47 -19.31 -3.92 1.58
N TYR A 48 -18.97 -5.12 2.06
CA TYR A 48 -19.71 -6.35 1.81
C TYR A 48 -20.35 -6.99 3.04
N ALA A 49 -20.14 -6.52 4.28
CA ALA A 49 -20.76 -7.13 5.48
C ALA A 49 -22.31 -7.28 5.43
N GLU A 50 -22.99 -6.46 4.63
CA GLU A 50 -24.44 -6.50 4.43
C GLU A 50 -24.85 -6.88 2.99
N LYS A 51 -23.89 -7.30 2.16
CA LYS A 51 -24.09 -7.63 0.75
C LYS A 51 -23.55 -9.02 0.45
N TYR A 52 -24.01 -9.63 -0.63
CA TYR A 52 -23.41 -10.88 -1.08
C TYR A 52 -21.96 -10.67 -1.49
N CYS A 53 -21.12 -11.68 -1.25
CA CYS A 53 -19.73 -11.71 -1.74
C CYS A 53 -19.68 -11.50 -3.26
N THR A 54 -18.57 -10.93 -3.73
CA THR A 54 -18.35 -10.58 -5.14
C THR A 54 -18.31 -11.77 -6.09
N ASP A 55 -18.10 -12.97 -5.57
CA ASP A 55 -18.15 -14.20 -6.36
C ASP A 55 -19.59 -14.63 -6.70
N GLY A 56 -20.60 -14.00 -6.09
CA GLY A 56 -22.00 -14.18 -6.41
C GLY A 56 -22.65 -15.39 -5.75
N TRP A 57 -22.11 -15.85 -4.62
CA TRP A 57 -22.60 -17.01 -3.87
C TRP A 57 -22.84 -16.71 -2.39
N ILE A 58 -23.70 -17.52 -1.77
CA ILE A 58 -23.95 -17.49 -0.32
C ILE A 58 -24.27 -18.89 0.21
N PHE A 59 -23.84 -19.17 1.44
CA PHE A 59 -24.22 -20.38 2.17
C PHE A 59 -25.33 -20.11 3.18
N ARG A 60 -26.57 -20.50 2.84
CA ARG A 60 -27.72 -20.42 3.75
C ARG A 60 -27.69 -21.48 4.85
N THR A 61 -27.01 -22.59 4.59
CA THR A 61 -26.89 -23.71 5.53
C THR A 61 -25.46 -24.21 5.57
N CYS A 62 -25.02 -24.69 6.73
CA CYS A 62 -23.62 -25.06 6.98
C CYS A 62 -23.22 -26.39 6.32
N SER A 63 -24.20 -27.11 5.78
CA SER A 63 -24.06 -28.42 5.16
C SER A 63 -24.69 -28.50 3.77
N GLY A 64 -25.25 -27.39 3.27
CA GLY A 64 -25.92 -27.34 1.97
C GLY A 64 -25.04 -26.74 0.89
N ASP A 65 -25.51 -26.91 -0.35
CA ASP A 65 -24.85 -26.33 -1.52
C ASP A 65 -24.95 -24.80 -1.50
N PRO A 66 -23.94 -24.10 -2.03
CA PRO A 66 -24.00 -22.65 -2.17
C PRO A 66 -25.14 -22.27 -3.10
N VAL A 67 -25.81 -21.16 -2.77
CA VAL A 67 -26.88 -20.61 -3.61
C VAL A 67 -26.31 -19.46 -4.43
N SER A 68 -26.50 -19.52 -5.74
CA SER A 68 -26.14 -18.41 -6.62
C SER A 68 -27.09 -17.25 -6.41
N VAL A 69 -26.54 -16.06 -6.20
CA VAL A 69 -27.26 -14.81 -5.97
C VAL A 69 -26.94 -13.83 -7.10
N THR A 70 -27.10 -14.32 -8.33
CA THR A 70 -26.71 -13.67 -9.59
C THR A 70 -27.13 -12.20 -9.61
N GLY A 71 -26.16 -11.28 -9.66
CA GLY A 71 -26.37 -9.83 -9.69
C GLY A 71 -25.80 -9.06 -8.49
N GLY A 72 -25.35 -9.76 -7.45
CA GLY A 72 -24.92 -9.11 -6.21
C GLY A 72 -26.07 -8.35 -5.54
N GLY A 73 -25.75 -7.51 -4.55
CA GLY A 73 -26.74 -6.69 -3.87
C GLY A 73 -26.79 -6.93 -2.36
N VAL A 74 -27.75 -6.29 -1.71
CA VAL A 74 -27.95 -6.36 -0.27
C VAL A 74 -28.53 -7.72 0.09
N MET A 75 -27.97 -8.37 1.11
CA MET A 75 -28.52 -9.62 1.64
C MET A 75 -29.94 -9.40 2.15
N THR A 76 -30.85 -10.35 1.89
CA THR A 76 -32.19 -10.30 2.49
C THR A 76 -32.11 -10.52 4.00
N ASP A 77 -33.14 -10.14 4.77
CA ASP A 77 -33.19 -10.45 6.20
C ASP A 77 -33.16 -11.97 6.44
N GLU A 78 -33.75 -12.76 5.54
CA GLU A 78 -33.61 -14.20 5.57
C GLU A 78 -32.14 -14.59 5.41
N ASP A 79 -31.41 -14.11 4.40
CA ASP A 79 -29.99 -14.45 4.25
C ASP A 79 -29.12 -13.97 5.42
N LYS A 80 -29.46 -12.81 6.02
CA LYS A 80 -28.76 -12.27 7.19
C LYS A 80 -29.00 -13.09 8.45
N TYR A 81 -30.23 -13.57 8.68
CA TYR A 81 -30.65 -14.12 9.98
C TYR A 81 -31.12 -15.58 9.93
N ALA A 82 -31.28 -16.19 8.75
CA ALA A 82 -31.81 -17.55 8.58
C ALA A 82 -30.94 -18.62 9.25
N ASN A 83 -29.69 -18.30 9.59
CA ASN A 83 -28.87 -19.23 10.34
C ASN A 83 -28.03 -18.55 11.43
N PRO A 84 -28.43 -18.68 12.72
CA PRO A 84 -27.62 -18.19 13.83
C PRO A 84 -26.28 -18.94 13.95
N HIS A 85 -26.08 -20.06 13.24
CA HIS A 85 -24.87 -20.89 13.30
C HIS A 85 -23.73 -20.47 12.37
N GLY A 86 -23.83 -19.34 11.65
CA GLY A 86 -22.63 -18.78 11.00
C GLY A 86 -22.28 -19.37 9.63
N CYS A 87 -23.23 -19.88 8.86
CA CYS A 87 -22.90 -20.75 7.73
C CYS A 87 -22.17 -20.08 6.55
N ASP A 88 -22.24 -18.75 6.44
CA ASP A 88 -21.52 -17.99 5.41
C ASP A 88 -20.32 -17.21 5.98
N CYS A 89 -20.08 -17.26 7.29
CA CYS A 89 -19.09 -16.39 7.92
C CYS A 89 -17.65 -16.65 7.45
N SER A 90 -17.26 -17.92 7.28
CA SER A 90 -15.92 -18.27 6.79
C SER A 90 -15.79 -17.99 5.30
N HIS A 91 -16.87 -18.15 4.54
CA HIS A 91 -16.90 -17.82 3.12
C HIS A 91 -16.64 -16.32 2.93
N PHE A 92 -17.38 -15.48 3.65
CA PHE A 92 -17.14 -14.04 3.71
C PHE A 92 -15.72 -13.67 4.13
N VAL A 93 -15.22 -14.24 5.23
CA VAL A 93 -13.85 -13.97 5.68
C VAL A 93 -12.85 -14.39 4.60
N SER A 94 -13.07 -15.52 3.93
CA SER A 94 -12.23 -15.98 2.83
C SER A 94 -12.21 -14.98 1.68
N CYS A 95 -13.38 -14.51 1.22
CA CYS A 95 -13.45 -13.47 0.18
C CYS A 95 -12.80 -12.15 0.60
N ALA A 96 -12.93 -11.78 1.88
CA ALA A 96 -12.36 -10.56 2.42
C ALA A 96 -10.83 -10.62 2.49
N ILE A 97 -10.24 -11.70 3.02
CA ILE A 97 -8.78 -11.82 3.11
C ILE A 97 -8.14 -12.27 1.79
N GLY A 98 -8.91 -12.96 0.95
CA GLY A 98 -8.48 -13.48 -0.34
C GLY A 98 -8.78 -12.55 -1.50
N GLU A 99 -9.03 -13.10 -2.68
CA GLU A 99 -9.40 -12.34 -3.88
C GLU A 99 -10.92 -12.12 -3.96
N PRO A 100 -11.40 -10.86 -4.17
CA PRO A 100 -10.65 -9.67 -4.55
C PRO A 100 -10.25 -8.73 -3.38
N GLY A 101 -10.50 -9.11 -2.12
CA GLY A 101 -10.24 -8.25 -0.96
C GLY A 101 -8.75 -8.07 -0.62
N GLY A 102 -8.21 -8.98 0.19
CA GLY A 102 -6.85 -8.93 0.71
C GLY A 102 -5.78 -9.56 -0.20
N GLY A 103 -6.17 -10.19 -1.30
CA GLY A 103 -5.25 -10.74 -2.30
C GLY A 103 -4.50 -12.00 -1.85
N LEU A 104 -4.92 -12.65 -0.76
CA LEU A 104 -4.45 -14.01 -0.49
C LEU A 104 -5.07 -14.99 -1.50
N ASP A 105 -4.31 -16.03 -1.84
CA ASP A 105 -4.81 -17.17 -2.61
C ASP A 105 -5.36 -18.18 -1.60
N VAL A 106 -6.57 -17.89 -1.11
CA VAL A 106 -7.26 -18.77 -0.16
C VAL A 106 -7.75 -20.00 -0.91
N ASP A 107 -7.38 -21.18 -0.41
CA ASP A 107 -7.85 -22.44 -0.98
C ASP A 107 -9.38 -22.45 -1.10
N HIS A 108 -9.85 -22.89 -2.26
CA HIS A 108 -11.25 -22.91 -2.66
C HIS A 108 -11.72 -24.34 -2.96
N PRO A 109 -12.02 -25.16 -1.92
CA PRO A 109 -12.38 -26.57 -2.09
C PRO A 109 -13.70 -26.79 -2.87
N TYR A 110 -14.51 -25.75 -3.04
CA TYR A 110 -15.77 -25.75 -3.80
C TYR A 110 -15.63 -25.13 -5.21
N SER A 111 -14.39 -25.00 -5.70
CA SER A 111 -14.05 -24.58 -7.06
C SER A 111 -14.76 -25.47 -8.10
N PRO A 112 -15.27 -24.92 -9.22
CA PRO A 112 -15.00 -23.58 -9.78
C PRO A 112 -15.96 -22.47 -9.34
N TYR A 113 -16.92 -22.75 -8.46
CA TYR A 113 -18.06 -21.83 -8.26
C TYR A 113 -17.85 -20.84 -7.12
N VAL A 114 -17.35 -21.30 -5.98
CA VAL A 114 -17.24 -20.52 -4.74
C VAL A 114 -15.79 -20.27 -4.38
N TYR A 115 -15.50 -19.07 -3.93
CA TYR A 115 -14.17 -18.72 -3.44
C TYR A 115 -13.99 -19.06 -1.95
N GLY A 116 -12.90 -19.73 -1.60
CA GLY A 116 -12.49 -19.91 -0.21
C GLY A 116 -13.20 -21.02 0.58
N TYR A 117 -13.01 -21.00 1.91
CA TYR A 117 -13.53 -22.01 2.83
C TYR A 117 -14.89 -21.63 3.39
N VAL A 118 -15.76 -22.63 3.54
CA VAL A 118 -17.06 -22.50 4.23
C VAL A 118 -16.93 -22.82 5.73
N GLY A 119 -16.07 -23.80 6.06
CA GLY A 119 -15.87 -24.27 7.43
C GLY A 119 -14.92 -23.38 8.23
N VAL A 120 -15.38 -22.91 9.40
CA VAL A 120 -14.59 -22.08 10.34
C VAL A 120 -13.32 -22.77 10.78
N VAL A 121 -13.43 -24.06 11.10
CA VAL A 121 -12.28 -24.89 11.52
C VAL A 121 -11.27 -25.03 10.37
N ALA A 122 -11.76 -25.23 9.13
CA ALA A 122 -10.91 -25.39 7.96
C ALA A 122 -10.16 -24.09 7.63
N LEU A 123 -10.86 -22.95 7.61
CA LEU A 123 -10.25 -21.63 7.42
C LEU A 123 -9.19 -21.33 8.49
N GLY A 124 -9.52 -21.57 9.76
CA GLY A 124 -8.59 -21.35 10.86
C GLY A 124 -7.37 -22.26 10.78
N GLY A 125 -7.55 -23.54 10.41
CA GLY A 125 -6.45 -24.47 10.18
C GLY A 125 -5.55 -24.03 9.01
N TRP A 126 -6.14 -23.54 7.92
CA TRP A 126 -5.40 -23.01 6.78
C TRP A 126 -4.58 -21.77 7.14
N LEU A 127 -5.16 -20.83 7.90
CA LEU A 127 -4.43 -19.66 8.41
C LEU A 127 -3.26 -20.07 9.31
N LEU A 128 -3.52 -20.96 10.27
CA LEU A 128 -2.51 -21.40 11.24
C LEU A 128 -1.47 -22.38 10.65
N SER A 129 -1.62 -22.80 9.40
CA SER A 129 -0.65 -23.63 8.67
C SER A 129 0.56 -22.85 8.11
N GLY A 130 0.88 -21.69 8.69
CA GLY A 130 2.02 -20.85 8.31
C GLY A 130 1.68 -19.51 7.67
N ARG A 131 0.41 -19.09 7.69
CA ARG A 131 -0.07 -17.81 7.14
C ARG A 131 -0.45 -16.81 8.24
N GLY A 132 -0.61 -17.30 9.45
CA GLY A 132 -0.90 -16.53 10.64
C GLY A 132 -0.58 -17.31 11.91
N GLU A 133 -0.68 -16.61 13.03
CA GLU A 133 -0.41 -17.13 14.35
C GLU A 133 -1.50 -16.72 15.33
N LEU A 134 -1.60 -17.44 16.46
CA LEU A 134 -2.48 -17.06 17.55
C LEU A 134 -1.83 -15.95 18.36
N VAL A 135 -2.64 -14.95 18.72
CA VAL A 135 -2.25 -13.91 19.66
C VAL A 135 -3.20 -13.87 20.85
N ASP A 136 -2.71 -13.39 21.99
CA ASP A 136 -3.43 -13.51 23.27
C ASP A 136 -4.49 -12.43 23.49
N SER A 137 -4.56 -11.39 22.64
CA SER A 137 -5.51 -10.30 22.80
C SER A 137 -5.87 -9.61 21.49
N VAL A 138 -7.05 -8.99 21.46
CA VAL A 138 -7.50 -8.13 20.34
C VAL A 138 -6.53 -6.97 20.06
N ASN A 139 -5.80 -6.49 21.07
CA ASN A 139 -4.82 -5.40 20.94
C ASN A 139 -3.57 -5.80 20.15
N ALA A 140 -3.31 -7.11 20.02
CA ALA A 140 -2.24 -7.63 19.19
C ALA A 140 -2.66 -7.79 17.71
N LEU A 141 -3.96 -7.61 17.41
CA LEU A 141 -4.46 -7.68 16.04
C LEU A 141 -4.23 -6.38 15.28
N GLN A 142 -4.03 -6.53 13.98
CA GLN A 142 -4.04 -5.47 13.00
C GLN A 142 -5.31 -5.56 12.13
N PRO A 143 -5.85 -4.43 11.66
CA PRO A 143 -6.96 -4.46 10.70
C PRO A 143 -6.66 -5.42 9.53
N GLY A 144 -7.65 -6.24 9.18
CA GLY A 144 -7.56 -7.34 8.22
C GLY A 144 -7.38 -8.71 8.89
N ASP A 145 -6.96 -8.78 10.15
CA ASP A 145 -6.85 -10.05 10.87
C ASP A 145 -8.20 -10.74 11.12
N VAL A 146 -8.16 -11.98 11.59
CA VAL A 146 -9.35 -12.82 11.76
C VAL A 146 -9.58 -13.12 13.24
N ILE A 147 -10.84 -13.06 13.66
CA ILE A 147 -11.28 -13.52 14.98
C ILE A 147 -12.22 -14.70 14.78
N GLN A 148 -12.05 -15.75 15.57
CA GLN A 148 -12.97 -16.88 15.58
C GLN A 148 -13.57 -17.12 16.95
N TYR A 149 -14.85 -17.43 16.96
CA TYR A 149 -15.64 -17.64 18.17
C TYR A 149 -16.11 -19.08 18.28
N ASP A 150 -15.96 -19.62 19.47
CA ASP A 150 -16.71 -20.77 19.94
C ASP A 150 -17.92 -20.25 20.74
N ARG A 151 -19.12 -20.52 20.24
CA ARG A 151 -20.35 -19.98 20.82
C ARG A 151 -20.92 -20.83 21.94
N ASP A 152 -20.64 -22.13 21.93
CA ASP A 152 -21.32 -23.13 22.78
C ASP A 152 -20.37 -24.14 23.44
N GLY A 153 -19.07 -24.03 23.20
CA GLY A 153 -18.02 -24.89 23.74
C GLY A 153 -17.83 -26.18 22.96
N THR A 154 -18.50 -26.32 21.80
CA THR A 154 -18.42 -27.51 20.95
C THR A 154 -17.47 -27.32 19.76
N GLY A 155 -16.72 -26.22 19.74
CA GLY A 155 -15.73 -25.89 18.73
C GLY A 155 -16.04 -24.60 17.98
N TRP A 156 -15.13 -24.18 17.11
CA TRP A 156 -15.21 -22.92 16.38
C TRP A 156 -16.38 -22.89 15.39
N LYS A 157 -17.33 -21.96 15.58
CA LYS A 157 -18.57 -21.84 14.77
C LYS A 157 -18.71 -20.52 14.03
N HIS A 158 -17.91 -19.51 14.35
CA HIS A 158 -18.03 -18.20 13.69
C HIS A 158 -16.66 -17.59 13.41
N SER A 159 -16.48 -17.02 12.22
CA SER A 159 -15.29 -16.26 11.81
C SER A 159 -15.70 -14.85 11.43
N VAL A 160 -14.89 -13.86 11.79
CA VAL A 160 -15.11 -12.46 11.44
C VAL A 160 -13.79 -11.80 11.04
N VAL A 161 -13.87 -10.70 10.29
CA VAL A 161 -12.71 -9.85 9.96
C VAL A 161 -12.61 -8.75 11.01
N TYR A 162 -11.44 -8.59 11.61
CA TYR A 162 -11.12 -7.45 12.48
C TYR A 162 -10.85 -6.21 11.63
N VAL A 163 -11.61 -5.14 11.82
CA VAL A 163 -11.50 -3.90 11.03
C VAL A 163 -10.85 -2.75 11.79
N GLY A 164 -10.29 -3.03 12.98
CA GLY A 164 -9.62 -2.05 13.83
C GLY A 164 -10.55 -1.39 14.83
N SER A 165 -9.95 -0.67 15.81
CA SER A 165 -10.68 0.00 16.89
C SER A 165 -11.65 -0.93 17.62
N GLU A 166 -11.21 -2.17 17.90
CA GLU A 166 -12.03 -3.19 18.56
C GLU A 166 -13.29 -3.61 17.76
N ASN A 167 -13.39 -3.24 16.48
CA ASN A 167 -14.55 -3.53 15.64
C ASN A 167 -14.32 -4.68 14.65
N ILE A 168 -15.41 -5.32 14.25
CA ILE A 168 -15.46 -6.47 13.34
C ILE A 168 -16.48 -6.28 12.22
N CYS A 169 -16.26 -6.99 11.12
CA CYS A 169 -17.24 -7.23 10.08
C CYS A 169 -17.49 -8.73 9.91
N ALA A 170 -18.74 -9.12 9.69
CA ALA A 170 -19.13 -10.53 9.62
C ALA A 170 -20.35 -10.76 8.72
N HIS A 171 -20.44 -11.97 8.16
CA HIS A 171 -21.68 -12.56 7.64
C HIS A 171 -22.32 -13.51 8.65
N SER A 172 -23.59 -13.84 8.41
CA SER A 172 -24.47 -14.66 9.26
C SER A 172 -24.69 -14.06 10.65
N ILE A 173 -25.82 -13.37 10.78
CA ILE A 173 -26.04 -12.22 11.67
C ILE A 173 -25.08 -11.11 11.25
N SER A 174 -25.34 -10.50 10.09
CA SER A 174 -24.50 -9.45 9.51
C SER A 174 -24.10 -8.41 10.56
N ARG A 175 -22.80 -8.15 10.66
CA ARG A 175 -22.24 -7.11 11.54
C ARG A 175 -21.37 -6.18 10.72
N LEU A 176 -21.66 -4.89 10.80
CA LEU A 176 -20.90 -3.86 10.10
C LEU A 176 -20.22 -2.93 11.11
N SER A 177 -18.92 -3.13 11.31
CA SER A 177 -18.10 -2.33 12.24
C SER A 177 -18.66 -2.31 13.66
N GLU A 178 -19.17 -3.44 14.13
CA GLU A 178 -19.60 -3.61 15.52
C GLU A 178 -18.43 -4.02 16.41
N HIS A 179 -18.52 -3.73 17.71
CA HIS A 179 -17.51 -4.14 18.67
C HIS A 179 -17.37 -5.68 18.73
N TRP A 180 -16.16 -6.22 18.81
CA TRP A 180 -15.91 -7.68 18.72
C TRP A 180 -16.63 -8.51 19.79
N THR A 181 -16.89 -7.92 20.96
CA THR A 181 -17.64 -8.57 22.04
C THR A 181 -19.16 -8.60 21.82
N SER A 182 -19.69 -8.04 20.73
CA SER A 182 -21.12 -8.08 20.42
C SER A 182 -21.59 -9.48 19.97
N VAL A 183 -20.65 -10.38 19.70
CA VAL A 183 -20.90 -11.80 19.39
C VAL A 183 -20.89 -12.60 20.68
N ASP A 184 -21.97 -13.33 20.97
CA ASP A 184 -22.00 -14.27 22.10
C ASP A 184 -20.96 -15.38 21.91
N HIS A 185 -20.13 -15.62 22.93
CA HIS A 185 -19.07 -16.61 22.89
C HIS A 185 -18.72 -17.16 24.28
N VAL A 186 -18.26 -18.41 24.31
CA VAL A 186 -17.63 -19.02 25.49
C VAL A 186 -16.11 -19.05 25.37
N ALA A 187 -15.59 -19.04 24.14
CA ALA A 187 -14.18 -18.89 23.86
C ALA A 187 -13.95 -18.10 22.56
N VAL A 188 -12.82 -17.40 22.50
CA VAL A 188 -12.41 -16.61 21.35
C VAL A 188 -10.95 -16.92 21.03
N ARG A 189 -10.60 -16.91 19.75
CA ARG A 189 -9.20 -16.89 19.32
C ARG A 189 -8.95 -15.76 18.34
N PHE A 190 -7.81 -15.11 18.53
CA PHE A 190 -7.35 -14.00 17.71
C PHE A 190 -6.24 -14.54 16.80
N ILE A 191 -6.43 -14.42 15.48
CA ILE A 191 -5.50 -14.94 14.47
C ILE A 191 -4.87 -13.74 13.75
N HIS A 192 -3.59 -13.50 14.03
CA HIS A 192 -2.80 -12.48 13.34
C HIS A 192 -2.22 -13.04 12.04
N ILE A 193 -2.55 -12.44 10.89
CA ILE A 193 -2.02 -12.87 9.59
C ILE A 193 -0.57 -12.37 9.45
N THR A 194 0.38 -13.29 9.38
CA THR A 194 1.82 -12.99 9.37
C THR A 194 2.40 -12.87 7.96
N ILE A 195 1.59 -13.15 6.92
CA ILE A 195 2.00 -12.94 5.53
C ILE A 195 2.41 -11.48 5.36
N PRO A 196 3.62 -11.21 4.81
CA PRO A 196 4.10 -9.85 4.62
C PRO A 196 3.08 -9.00 3.88
N THR A 197 2.82 -7.81 4.42
CA THR A 197 1.92 -6.87 3.78
C THR A 197 2.50 -6.41 2.46
N ALA A 198 1.66 -6.35 1.43
CA ALA A 198 2.05 -5.84 0.13
C ALA A 198 2.58 -4.41 0.22
N ILE A 199 3.58 -4.15 -0.61
CA ILE A 199 4.22 -2.88 -1.00
C ILE A 199 3.67 -1.65 -0.26
N PRO A 200 4.57 -0.81 0.33
CA PRO A 200 4.16 0.38 1.05
C PRO A 200 3.09 1.17 0.28
N THR A 201 2.09 1.68 0.98
CA THR A 201 1.08 2.56 0.38
C THR A 201 1.78 3.72 -0.37
N LEU A 202 1.13 4.34 -1.36
CA LEU A 202 1.68 5.55 -2.02
C LEU A 202 2.12 6.63 -1.01
N SER A 203 1.49 6.69 0.16
CA SER A 203 1.86 7.57 1.28
C SER A 203 3.20 7.21 1.94
N GLU A 204 3.57 5.94 1.92
CA GLU A 204 4.83 5.42 2.45
C GLU A 204 5.93 5.49 1.40
N TRP A 205 5.63 5.22 0.13
CA TRP A 205 6.55 5.54 -0.98
C TRP A 205 6.87 7.04 -1.03
N LYS A 206 5.87 7.90 -0.81
CA LYS A 206 6.06 9.34 -0.68
C LYS A 206 7.01 9.69 0.47
N ARG A 207 6.92 8.98 1.62
CA ARG A 207 7.86 9.17 2.74
C ARG A 207 9.27 8.71 2.38
N ILE A 208 9.43 7.55 1.75
CA ILE A 208 10.73 7.06 1.29
C ILE A 208 11.34 8.06 0.32
N PHE A 209 10.60 8.46 -0.72
CA PHE A 209 11.06 9.44 -1.71
C PHE A 209 11.39 10.80 -1.08
N PHE A 210 10.53 11.32 -0.19
CA PHE A 210 10.78 12.57 0.52
C PHE A 210 12.04 12.49 1.40
N THR A 211 12.26 11.37 2.08
CA THR A 211 13.45 11.16 2.91
C THR A 211 14.71 11.12 2.04
N MET A 212 14.64 10.46 0.88
CA MET A 212 15.76 10.45 -0.09
C MET A 212 16.05 11.85 -0.66
N VAL A 213 15.02 12.65 -0.95
CA VAL A 213 15.19 14.05 -1.40
C VAL A 213 15.81 14.91 -0.29
N MET A 214 15.31 14.81 0.95
CA MET A 214 15.85 15.57 2.08
C MET A 214 17.29 15.19 2.39
N LEU A 215 17.63 13.89 2.36
CA LEU A 215 19.00 13.42 2.53
C LEU A 215 19.92 13.95 1.41
N SER A 216 19.44 13.97 0.17
CA SER A 216 20.20 14.50 -0.97
C SER A 216 20.47 16.01 -0.85
N LEU A 217 19.49 16.77 -0.36
CA LEU A 217 19.66 18.21 -0.09
C LEU A 217 20.68 18.44 1.04
N VAL A 218 20.56 17.73 2.16
CA VAL A 218 21.50 17.83 3.29
C VAL A 218 22.93 17.49 2.86
N LEU A 219 23.13 16.39 2.13
CA LEU A 219 24.45 16.01 1.62
C LEU A 219 25.03 17.05 0.65
N GLY A 220 24.18 17.70 -0.16
CA GLY A 220 24.58 18.80 -1.03
C GLY A 220 25.08 20.03 -0.26
N PHE A 221 24.38 20.43 0.81
CA PHE A 221 24.79 21.54 1.68
C PHE A 221 26.07 21.22 2.47
N VAL A 222 26.22 20.00 3.01
CA VAL A 222 27.40 19.59 3.78
C VAL A 222 28.66 19.54 2.91
N ARG A 223 28.57 19.01 1.69
CA ARG A 223 29.71 19.01 0.75
C ARG A 223 30.10 20.41 0.29
N GLY A 224 29.14 21.32 0.22
CA GLY A 224 29.37 22.72 -0.10
C GLY A 224 30.17 23.49 0.97
N GLN A 225 30.27 22.95 2.19
CA GLN A 225 30.99 23.55 3.31
C GLN A 225 32.38 22.96 3.55
N SER A 226 32.96 22.21 2.61
CA SER A 226 34.33 21.67 2.79
C SER A 226 35.28 22.81 3.20
N PRO A 227 35.85 22.79 4.43
CA PRO A 227 36.74 23.85 4.87
C PRO A 227 38.00 23.77 4.02
N VAL A 228 38.28 24.84 3.29
CA VAL A 228 39.61 25.05 2.71
C VAL A 228 40.57 25.08 3.90
N LEU A 229 41.37 24.03 4.07
CA LEU A 229 42.47 23.99 5.02
C LEU A 229 43.37 25.21 4.73
N PRO A 230 43.56 26.14 5.68
CA PRO A 230 44.43 27.27 5.47
C PRO A 230 45.87 26.76 5.57
N SER A 231 46.50 26.52 4.41
CA SER A 231 47.95 26.43 4.35
C SER A 231 48.52 27.84 4.56
N ALA A 232 49.45 27.95 5.51
CA ALA A 232 49.94 29.20 6.06
C ALA A 232 50.59 30.12 5.01
N CYS A 233 50.41 31.42 5.24
CA CYS A 233 51.09 32.56 4.60
C CYS A 233 50.75 32.87 3.13
N GLY A 234 49.74 33.71 2.97
CA GLY A 234 49.53 34.52 1.77
C GLY A 234 48.12 35.06 1.73
N SER A 235 47.95 36.35 2.06
CA SER A 235 46.67 37.07 2.13
C SER A 235 45.74 36.77 0.94
N LEU A 236 44.78 35.86 1.11
CA LEU A 236 43.77 35.54 0.11
C LEU A 236 42.49 36.27 0.52
N CYS A 237 42.09 37.29 -0.24
CA CYS A 237 40.75 37.85 -0.14
C CYS A 237 39.75 36.72 -0.42
N ILE A 238 39.09 36.21 0.62
CA ILE A 238 37.91 35.36 0.47
C ILE A 238 36.82 36.29 -0.05
N ALA A 239 36.72 36.40 -1.38
CA ALA A 239 35.64 37.08 -2.03
C ALA A 239 34.34 36.43 -1.56
N SER A 240 33.54 37.19 -0.79
CA SER A 240 32.26 36.79 -0.20
C SER A 240 31.14 36.55 -1.24
N ASN A 241 31.50 36.18 -2.47
CA ASN A 241 30.58 35.78 -3.53
C ASN A 241 30.22 34.29 -3.48
N ALA A 242 30.59 33.58 -2.41
CA ALA A 242 30.32 32.17 -2.25
C ALA A 242 28.82 31.92 -1.99
N TYR A 243 28.18 31.20 -2.92
CA TYR A 243 26.81 30.68 -2.89
C TYR A 243 25.67 31.62 -3.29
N ARG A 244 25.83 32.41 -4.37
CA ARG A 244 24.67 32.61 -5.25
C ARG A 244 24.43 31.31 -6.00
N MET A 245 23.48 30.49 -5.52
CA MET A 245 22.99 29.36 -6.31
C MET A 245 22.67 29.85 -7.72
N ALA A 246 23.13 29.13 -8.73
CA ALA A 246 22.90 29.49 -10.12
C ALA A 246 21.39 29.46 -10.39
N TYR A 247 20.73 30.61 -10.23
CA TYR A 247 19.29 30.74 -10.35
C TYR A 247 18.96 31.66 -11.51
N ASN A 248 18.39 31.08 -12.56
CA ASN A 248 17.85 31.82 -13.68
C ASN A 248 16.33 31.77 -13.59
N ARG A 249 15.73 32.88 -13.16
CA ARG A 249 14.28 33.01 -12.95
C ARG A 249 13.48 32.59 -14.19
N LYS A 250 13.90 33.02 -15.39
CA LYS A 250 13.20 32.72 -16.65
C LYS A 250 13.21 31.23 -16.94
N LEU A 251 14.37 30.59 -16.77
CA LEU A 251 14.53 29.16 -17.02
C LEU A 251 13.80 28.32 -15.97
N PHE A 252 13.79 28.74 -14.71
CA PHE A 252 13.03 28.07 -13.65
C PHE A 252 11.51 28.09 -13.93
N TYR A 253 10.94 29.23 -14.33
CA TYR A 253 9.52 29.26 -14.72
C TYR A 253 9.21 28.47 -15.99
N LYS A 254 10.20 28.25 -16.87
CA LYS A 254 10.05 27.32 -17.99
C LYS A 254 9.98 25.88 -17.48
N ALA A 255 10.92 25.50 -16.61
CA ALA A 255 10.98 24.16 -16.00
C ALA A 255 9.72 23.84 -15.18
N ILE A 256 9.23 24.80 -14.38
CA ILE A 256 8.04 24.59 -13.54
C ILE A 256 6.79 24.31 -14.38
N ARG A 257 6.61 25.01 -15.50
CA ARG A 257 5.50 24.75 -16.43
C ARG A 257 5.59 23.34 -17.00
N TRP A 258 6.77 22.90 -17.42
CA TRP A 258 6.97 21.57 -18.00
C TRP A 258 6.67 20.47 -16.98
N VAL A 259 7.16 20.62 -15.74
CA VAL A 259 6.92 19.65 -14.67
C VAL A 259 5.45 19.57 -14.29
N TYR A 260 4.75 20.71 -14.14
CA TYR A 260 3.31 20.67 -13.84
C TYR A 260 2.49 20.10 -14.98
N SER A 261 2.85 20.35 -16.24
CA SER A 261 2.19 19.71 -17.39
C SER A 261 2.39 18.19 -17.39
N ALA A 262 3.61 17.72 -17.14
CA ALA A 262 3.90 16.28 -17.03
C ALA A 262 3.15 15.63 -15.86
N ALA A 263 3.10 16.32 -14.71
CA ALA A 263 2.36 15.87 -13.53
C ALA A 263 0.86 15.77 -13.79
N ALA A 264 0.27 16.77 -14.45
CA ALA A 264 -1.15 16.74 -14.82
C ALA A 264 -1.47 15.58 -15.78
N LEU A 265 -0.60 15.32 -16.76
CA LEU A 265 -0.75 14.18 -17.66
C LEU A 265 -0.62 12.84 -16.92
N GLY A 266 0.32 12.73 -15.98
CA GLY A 266 0.48 11.53 -15.15
C GLY A 266 -0.75 11.26 -14.28
N LEU A 267 -1.29 12.30 -13.62
CA LEU A 267 -2.52 12.18 -12.82
C LEU A 267 -3.73 11.83 -13.69
N ALA A 268 -3.88 12.45 -14.86
CA ALA A 268 -4.96 12.11 -15.79
C ALA A 268 -4.85 10.65 -16.29
N GLY A 269 -3.64 10.18 -16.59
CA GLY A 269 -3.38 8.78 -16.96
C GLY A 269 -3.70 7.82 -15.81
N ALA A 270 -3.31 8.15 -14.58
CA ALA A 270 -3.64 7.35 -13.40
C ALA A 270 -5.16 7.27 -13.21
N THR A 271 -5.90 8.38 -13.32
CA THR A 271 -7.37 8.36 -13.27
C THR A 271 -7.97 7.51 -14.39
N ALA A 272 -7.43 7.59 -15.62
CA ALA A 272 -7.94 6.82 -16.76
C ALA A 272 -7.74 5.30 -16.59
N VAL A 273 -6.66 4.87 -15.95
CA VAL A 273 -6.33 3.44 -15.74
C VAL A 273 -6.98 2.88 -14.48
N PHE A 274 -6.89 3.61 -13.36
CA PHE A 274 -7.31 3.14 -12.03
C PHE A 274 -8.68 3.64 -11.60
N GLY A 275 -9.31 4.53 -12.36
CA GLY A 275 -10.63 5.09 -12.08
C GLY A 275 -10.68 6.15 -10.97
N TYR A 276 -9.61 6.33 -10.20
CA TYR A 276 -9.51 7.37 -9.18
C TYR A 276 -8.07 7.81 -8.93
N VAL A 277 -7.92 9.00 -8.33
CA VAL A 277 -6.65 9.53 -7.80
C VAL A 277 -6.93 9.99 -6.37
N SER A 278 -6.09 9.59 -5.42
CA SER A 278 -6.30 9.91 -4.02
C SER A 278 -5.87 11.35 -3.71
N MET A 279 -6.51 12.00 -2.73
CA MET A 279 -6.07 13.32 -2.24
C MET A 279 -4.59 13.36 -1.82
N PRO A 280 -4.04 12.33 -1.14
CA PRO A 280 -2.61 12.23 -0.89
C PRO A 280 -1.72 12.35 -2.13
N ASP A 281 -2.16 11.81 -3.28
CA ASP A 281 -1.40 11.86 -4.54
C ASP A 281 -1.35 13.27 -5.10
N ILE A 282 -2.48 14.00 -5.03
CA ILE A 282 -2.56 15.41 -5.44
C ILE A 282 -1.62 16.25 -4.57
N VAL A 283 -1.73 16.13 -3.25
CA VAL A 283 -0.90 16.90 -2.30
C VAL A 283 0.57 16.52 -2.45
N GLY A 284 0.90 15.24 -2.64
CA GLY A 284 2.26 14.78 -2.90
C GLY A 284 2.84 15.38 -4.18
N THR A 285 2.06 15.37 -5.26
CA THR A 285 2.45 15.94 -6.55
C THR A 285 2.71 17.44 -6.45
N LEU A 286 1.84 18.20 -5.76
CA LEU A 286 2.00 19.64 -5.56
C LEU A 286 3.26 20.00 -4.76
N ILE A 287 3.64 19.20 -3.77
CA ILE A 287 4.86 19.42 -2.98
C ILE A 287 6.12 19.04 -3.78
N CYS A 288 6.06 17.94 -4.53
CA CYS A 288 7.22 17.44 -5.29
C CYS A 288 7.48 18.22 -6.59
N ALA A 289 6.46 18.80 -7.23
CA ALA A 289 6.60 19.50 -8.50
C ALA A 289 7.58 20.69 -8.46
N PRO A 290 7.58 21.59 -7.46
CA PRO A 290 8.58 22.65 -7.34
C PRO A 290 10.02 22.13 -7.18
N LEU A 291 10.20 21.03 -6.44
CA LEU A 291 11.50 20.37 -6.26
C LEU A 291 12.02 19.78 -7.58
N ALA A 292 11.18 19.02 -8.28
CA ALA A 292 11.51 18.47 -9.59
C ALA A 292 11.79 19.58 -10.63
N ALA A 293 11.02 20.67 -10.61
CA ALA A 293 11.24 21.83 -11.46
C ALA A 293 12.59 22.51 -11.18
N TYR A 294 13.00 22.56 -9.91
CA TYR A 294 14.30 23.10 -9.53
C TYR A 294 15.45 22.21 -10.02
N ILE A 295 15.33 20.89 -9.87
CA ILE A 295 16.33 19.95 -10.40
C ILE A 295 16.41 20.07 -11.93
N LEU A 296 15.28 20.08 -12.63
CA LEU A 296 15.23 20.27 -14.08
C LEU A 296 15.86 21.61 -14.49
N HIS A 297 15.61 22.67 -13.72
CA HIS A 297 16.22 23.98 -13.93
C HIS A 297 17.75 23.93 -13.83
N LEU A 298 18.30 23.22 -12.84
CA LEU A 298 19.76 23.00 -12.73
C LEU A 298 20.33 22.18 -13.88
N VAL A 299 19.61 21.14 -14.32
CA VAL A 299 20.00 20.34 -15.48
C VAL A 299 20.04 21.21 -16.74
N LEU A 300 19.01 22.02 -16.97
CA LEU A 300 18.95 22.93 -18.12
C LEU A 300 20.07 23.97 -18.09
N LEU A 301 20.45 24.46 -16.90
CA LEU A 301 21.62 25.35 -16.75
C LEU A 301 22.96 24.66 -17.03
N SER A 302 23.03 23.35 -16.83
CA SER A 302 24.24 22.57 -17.04
C SER A 302 24.48 22.18 -18.51
N LEU A 303 23.44 22.28 -19.35
CA LEU A 303 23.56 22.02 -20.78
C LEU A 303 24.35 23.15 -21.45
N PRO A 304 25.32 22.83 -22.33
CA PRO A 304 26.05 23.85 -23.08
C PRO A 304 25.06 24.62 -23.95
N GLU A 305 24.95 25.94 -23.77
CA GLU A 305 24.18 26.78 -24.69
C GLU A 305 24.86 26.75 -26.06
N GLY A 306 24.37 25.88 -26.96
CA GLY A 306 24.94 25.73 -28.29
C GLY A 306 24.56 24.43 -29.01
N ARG A 307 23.27 24.23 -29.29
CA ARG A 307 22.69 23.61 -30.51
C ARG A 307 21.17 23.64 -30.44
#